data_AF-A0A7Y2NPP3-F1
#
_entry.id   AF-A0A7Y2NPP3-F1
#
_cell.length_a   1.000
_cell.length_b   1.000
_cell.length_c   1.000
_cell.angle_alpha   90.00
_cell.angle_beta   90.00
_cell.angle_gamma   90.00
#
_symmetry.space_group_name_H-M   'P 1'
#
loop_
_entity.id
_entity.type
_entity.pdbx_description
1 polymer ?
#
loop_
_entity_poly.entity_id
_entity_poly.type
_entity_poly.pdbx_seq_one_letter_code
_entity_poly.pdbx_strand_id
1 'polypeptide(L)'
;MAYGICDIDRQRYNDIASRVNRDVRSKREADGRRYAMDVNLSGPEIHALRGLVEEAIVNLDKQIRGATEQKTTEALKESKDVFRHIMDKLPVEFGTVS
;
A
#
# COMPACT_ATOMS: atom_id res chain seq x y z
N MET A 1 -32.37 6.52 -44.96
CA MET A 1 -32.22 5.28 -44.19
C MET A 1 -30.74 5.10 -43.91
N ALA A 2 -30.27 5.33 -42.68
CA ALA A 2 -28.86 5.32 -42.34
C ALA A 2 -28.64 4.64 -40.99
N TYR A 3 -28.50 3.30 -40.99
CA TYR A 3 -28.03 2.54 -39.83
C TYR A 3 -27.29 1.32 -40.35
N GLY A 4 -26.01 1.16 -39.99
CA GLY A 4 -25.24 -0.03 -40.38
C GLY A 4 -23.75 0.02 -40.06
N ILE A 5 -23.19 1.20 -39.77
CA ILE A 5 -21.74 1.34 -39.47
C ILE A 5 -21.48 1.46 -37.96
N CYS A 6 -22.44 1.95 -37.16
CA CYS A 6 -22.23 2.22 -35.74
C CYS A 6 -22.17 0.97 -34.83
N ASP A 7 -22.76 -0.15 -35.22
CA ASP A 7 -22.80 -1.35 -34.37
C ASP A 7 -21.48 -2.14 -34.39
N ILE A 8 -20.79 -2.16 -35.53
CA ILE A 8 -19.52 -2.88 -35.70
C ILE A 8 -18.41 -2.21 -34.87
N ASP A 9 -18.34 -0.88 -34.89
CA ASP A 9 -17.37 -0.12 -34.09
C ASP A 9 -17.62 -0.26 -32.59
N ARG A 10 -18.89 -0.32 -32.15
CA ARG A 10 -19.26 -0.54 -30.75
C ARG A 10 -18.88 -1.94 -30.26
N GLN A 11 -19.11 -2.96 -31.08
CA GLN A 11 -18.73 -4.35 -30.78
C GLN A 11 -17.20 -4.45 -30.62
N ARG A 12 -16.47 -3.82 -31.53
CA ARG A 12 -15.00 -3.83 -31.55
C ARG A 12 -14.37 -3.05 -30.40
N TYR A 13 -14.97 -1.92 -30.03
CA TYR A 13 -14.55 -1.16 -28.84
C TYR A 13 -14.75 -1.96 -27.55
N ASN A 14 -15.89 -2.64 -27.41
CA ASN A 14 -16.17 -3.49 -26.25
C ASN A 14 -15.22 -4.71 -26.15
N ASP A 15 -14.84 -5.33 -27.28
CA ASP A 15 -13.86 -6.42 -27.30
C ASP A 15 -12.47 -5.95 -26.83
N ILE A 16 -12.01 -4.82 -27.38
CA ILE A 16 -10.71 -4.22 -27.00
C ILE A 16 -10.72 -3.81 -25.52
N ALA A 17 -11.77 -3.13 -25.05
CA ALA A 17 -11.89 -2.73 -23.66
C ALA A 17 -11.89 -3.94 -22.72
N SER A 18 -12.58 -5.03 -23.09
CA SER A 18 -12.62 -6.26 -22.29
C SER A 18 -11.27 -6.96 -22.22
N ARG A 19 -10.50 -6.95 -23.31
CA ARG A 19 -9.14 -7.54 -23.37
C ARG A 19 -8.14 -6.74 -22.55
N VAL A 20 -8.16 -5.42 -22.68
CA VAL A 20 -7.31 -4.53 -21.86
C VAL A 20 -7.62 -4.69 -20.38
N ASN A 21 -8.91 -4.75 -20.00
CA ASN A 21 -9.30 -4.90 -18.60
C ASN A 21 -8.89 -6.28 -18.04
N ARG A 22 -8.91 -7.34 -18.86
CA ARG A 22 -8.43 -8.68 -18.49
C ARG A 22 -6.90 -8.71 -18.33
N ASP A 23 -6.15 -8.04 -19.20
CA ASP A 23 -4.69 -7.94 -19.09
C ASP A 23 -4.26 -7.11 -17.87
N VAL A 24 -4.97 -6.01 -17.58
CA VAL A 24 -4.71 -5.20 -16.38
C VAL A 24 -5.00 -6.01 -15.11
N ARG A 25 -6.08 -6.80 -15.09
CA ARG A 25 -6.42 -7.68 -13.96
C ARG A 25 -5.40 -8.82 -13.80
N SER A 26 -4.99 -9.44 -14.89
CA SER A 26 -3.98 -10.51 -14.88
C SER A 26 -2.59 -10.00 -14.46
N LYS A 27 -2.21 -8.77 -14.84
CA LYS A 27 -0.97 -8.14 -14.36
C LYS A 27 -1.02 -7.81 -12.87
N ARG A 28 -2.17 -7.32 -12.37
CA ARG A 28 -2.36 -7.10 -10.92
C ARG A 28 -2.29 -8.40 -10.11
N GLU A 29 -2.77 -9.50 -10.66
CA GLU A 29 -2.70 -10.82 -10.01
C GLU A 29 -1.29 -11.45 -10.10
N ALA A 30 -0.54 -11.18 -11.19
CA ALA A 30 0.84 -11.65 -11.35
C ALA A 30 1.86 -10.87 -10.50
N ASP A 31 1.71 -9.55 -10.34
CA ASP A 31 2.51 -8.74 -9.40
C ASP A 31 2.12 -8.96 -7.93
N GLY A 32 1.02 -9.67 -7.67
CA GLY A 32 0.48 -9.95 -6.34
C GLY A 32 1.26 -11.01 -5.55
N ARG A 33 2.23 -11.72 -6.16
CA ARG A 33 3.20 -12.52 -5.40
C ARG A 33 4.21 -11.61 -4.71
N ARG A 34 3.72 -10.82 -3.75
CA ARG A 34 4.57 -10.22 -2.72
C ARG A 34 5.26 -11.37 -2.01
N TYR A 35 6.57 -11.45 -2.15
CA TYR A 35 7.38 -12.37 -1.38
C TYR A 35 7.22 -12.00 0.10
N ALA A 36 6.29 -12.65 0.80
CA ALA A 36 6.30 -12.65 2.25
C ALA A 36 7.57 -13.42 2.65
N MET A 37 8.56 -12.69 3.13
CA MET A 37 9.74 -13.29 3.75
C MET A 37 9.39 -13.51 5.21
N ASP A 38 9.43 -14.77 5.66
CA ASP A 38 9.35 -15.08 7.08
C ASP A 38 10.65 -14.65 7.74
N VAL A 39 10.59 -13.56 8.52
CA VAL A 39 11.71 -13.05 9.31
C VAL A 39 11.47 -13.42 10.77
N ASN A 40 12.30 -14.31 11.30
CA ASN A 40 12.28 -14.66 12.72
C ASN A 40 13.11 -13.62 13.48
N LEU A 41 12.45 -12.71 14.18
CA LEU A 41 13.08 -11.74 15.06
C LEU A 41 13.05 -12.25 16.49
N SER A 42 14.16 -12.09 17.20
CA SER A 42 14.22 -12.25 18.64
C SER A 42 13.52 -11.10 19.35
N GLY A 43 13.20 -11.28 20.63
CA GLY A 43 12.52 -10.26 21.41
C GLY A 43 13.18 -8.89 21.44
N PRO A 44 14.49 -8.80 21.72
CA PRO A 44 15.23 -7.55 21.64
C PRO A 44 15.19 -6.90 20.25
N GLU A 45 15.16 -7.69 19.17
CA GLU A 45 15.05 -7.17 17.79
C GLU A 45 13.65 -6.63 17.51
N ILE A 46 12.60 -7.28 18.02
CA ILE A 46 11.23 -6.78 17.98
C ILE A 46 11.14 -5.45 18.74
N HIS A 47 11.73 -5.37 19.94
CA HIS A 47 11.75 -4.16 20.74
C HIS A 47 12.47 -3.01 20.03
N ALA A 48 13.65 -3.28 19.46
CA ALA A 48 14.41 -2.30 18.69
C ALA A 48 13.63 -1.83 17.45
N LEU A 49 13.03 -2.76 16.71
CA LEU A 49 12.21 -2.44 15.54
C LEU A 49 11.01 -1.57 15.92
N ARG A 50 10.36 -1.85 17.05
CA ARG A 50 9.26 -1.05 17.57
C ARG A 50 9.70 0.38 17.88
N GLY A 51 10.84 0.55 18.55
CA GLY A 51 11.42 1.87 18.80
C GLY A 51 11.72 2.66 17.51
N LEU A 52 12.27 2.00 16.49
CA LEU A 52 12.55 2.64 15.20
C LEU A 52 11.27 3.07 14.47
N VAL A 53 10.23 2.24 14.49
CA VAL A 53 8.94 2.58 13.87
C VAL A 53 8.24 3.71 14.64
N GLU A 54 8.31 3.71 15.98
CA GLU A 54 7.84 4.83 16.81
C GLU A 54 8.57 6.14 16.46
N GLU A 55 9.89 6.12 16.35
CA GLU A 55 10.69 7.28 15.97
C GLU A 55 10.31 7.81 14.58
N ALA A 56 10.12 6.91 13.60
CA ALA A 56 9.69 7.27 12.25
C ALA A 56 8.33 7.98 12.26
N ILE A 57 7.36 7.47 13.03
CA ILE A 57 6.02 8.09 13.18
C ILE A 57 6.16 9.50 13.79
N VAL A 58 6.96 9.66 14.84
CA VAL A 58 7.19 10.96 15.48
C VAL A 58 7.84 11.96 14.52
N ASN A 59 8.80 11.50 13.70
CA ASN A 59 9.45 12.35 12.70
C ASN A 59 8.46 12.78 11.60
N LEU A 60 7.62 11.85 11.12
CA LEU A 60 6.56 12.18 10.16
C LEU A 60 5.57 13.20 10.74
N ASP A 61 5.21 13.10 12.02
CA ASP A 61 4.35 14.09 12.69
C ASP A 61 5.00 15.47 12.79
N LYS A 62 6.33 15.56 12.90
CA LYS A 62 7.06 16.84 12.82
C LYS A 62 7.00 17.41 11.41
N GLN A 63 7.25 16.57 10.40
CA GLN A 63 7.23 16.99 8.99
C GLN A 63 5.83 17.43 8.54
N ILE A 64 4.77 16.71 8.93
CA ILE A 64 3.38 17.07 8.66
C ILE A 64 3.05 18.44 9.25
N ARG A 65 3.50 18.73 10.47
CA ARG A 65 3.29 20.04 11.11
C ARG A 65 4.06 21.17 10.43
N GLY A 66 5.20 20.86 9.83
CA GLY A 66 6.03 21.82 9.08
C GLY A 66 5.64 21.97 7.60
N ALA A 67 4.80 21.08 7.06
CA ALA A 67 4.40 21.10 5.66
C ALA A 67 3.36 22.19 5.41
N THR A 68 3.63 23.06 4.42
CA THR A 68 2.71 24.12 3.98
C THR A 68 1.89 23.71 2.77
N GLU A 69 2.36 22.72 2.01
CA GLU A 69 1.68 22.19 0.83
C GLU A 69 0.74 21.04 1.18
N GLN A 70 -0.50 21.13 0.72
CA GLN A 70 -1.53 20.12 0.99
C GLN A 70 -1.16 18.75 0.42
N LYS A 71 -0.67 18.70 -0.82
CA LYS A 71 -0.27 17.44 -1.49
C LYS A 71 0.87 16.73 -0.75
N THR A 72 1.84 17.49 -0.26
CA THR A 72 2.96 16.98 0.55
C THR A 72 2.46 16.48 1.91
N THR A 73 1.53 17.21 2.53
CA THR A 73 0.89 16.78 3.78
C THR A 73 0.12 15.46 3.63
N GLU A 74 -0.62 15.28 2.54
CA GLU A 74 -1.36 14.04 2.27
C GLU A 74 -0.42 12.84 2.08
N ALA A 75 0.65 13.00 1.28
CA ALA A 75 1.65 11.95 1.10
C ALA A 75 2.35 11.56 2.42
N LEU A 76 2.64 12.53 3.28
CA LEU A 76 3.23 12.27 4.60
C LEU A 76 2.25 11.55 5.54
N LYS A 77 0.95 11.84 5.46
CA LYS A 77 -0.09 11.13 6.21
C LYS A 77 -0.23 9.68 5.75
N GLU A 78 -0.25 9.44 4.44
CA GLU A 78 -0.26 8.08 3.88
C GLU A 78 0.95 7.27 4.35
N SER A 79 2.14 7.88 4.32
CA SER A 79 3.36 7.26 4.85
C SER A 79 3.24 6.92 6.34
N LYS A 80 2.72 7.86 7.14
CA LYS A 80 2.48 7.63 8.59
C LYS A 80 1.51 6.48 8.84
N ASP A 81 0.45 6.36 8.04
CA ASP A 81 -0.53 5.27 8.17
C ASP A 81 0.10 3.90 7.85
N VAL A 82 1.05 3.84 6.92
CA VAL A 82 1.84 2.61 6.68
C VAL A 82 2.66 2.23 7.92
N PHE A 83 3.38 3.18 8.52
CA PHE A 83 4.16 2.89 9.73
C PHE A 83 3.28 2.52 10.93
N ARG A 84 2.11 3.13 11.08
CA ARG A 84 1.10 2.71 12.07
C ARG A 84 0.63 1.28 11.82
N HIS A 85 0.35 0.94 10.56
CA HIS A 85 -0.04 -0.42 10.22
C HIS A 85 1.06 -1.43 10.57
N ILE A 86 2.33 -1.08 10.34
CA ILE A 86 3.47 -1.92 10.76
C ILE A 86 3.49 -2.06 12.28
N MET A 87 3.38 -0.94 13.02
CA MET A 87 3.36 -0.92 14.49
C MET A 87 2.27 -1.83 15.07
N ASP A 88 1.05 -1.79 14.51
CA ASP A 88 -0.09 -2.61 14.94
C ASP A 88 0.11 -4.11 14.66
N LYS A 89 1.01 -4.45 13.73
CA LYS A 89 1.34 -5.83 13.35
C LYS A 89 2.57 -6.36 14.08
N LEU A 90 3.37 -5.51 14.71
CA LEU A 90 4.50 -5.96 15.50
C LEU A 90 4.01 -6.69 16.76
N PRO A 91 4.56 -7.86 17.07
CA PRO A 91 4.21 -8.58 18.28
C PRO A 91 4.52 -7.72 19.51
N VAL A 92 3.56 -7.64 20.44
CA VAL A 92 3.79 -7.02 21.74
C VAL A 92 4.47 -8.07 22.61
N GLU A 93 5.73 -7.83 22.94
CA GLU A 93 6.43 -8.65 23.92
C GLU A 93 5.75 -8.49 25.28
N PHE A 94 4.96 -9.49 25.68
CA PHE A 94 4.62 -9.65 27.09
C PHE A 94 5.87 -10.17 27.77
N GLY A 95 6.66 -9.27 28.34
CA GLY A 95 7.70 -9.66 29.26
C GLY A 95 7.07 -10.39 30.44
N THR A 96 7.28 -11.71 30.53
CA THR A 96 7.21 -12.38 31.84
C THR A 96 8.34 -11.80 32.68
N VAL A 97 8.01 -10.84 33.53
CA VAL A 97 8.77 -10.59 34.76
C VAL A 97 8.72 -11.87 35.58
N SER A 98 9.79 -12.66 35.52
CA SER A 98 10.11 -13.68 36.52
C SER A 98 11.07 -13.11 37.55
#